data_AF-R2NSC8-F1
#
_entry.id   AF-R2NSC8-F1
#
_cell.length_a   1.000
_cell.length_b   1.000
_cell.length_c   1.000
_cell.angle_alpha   90.00
_cell.angle_beta   90.00
_cell.angle_gamma   90.00
#
_symmetry.space_group_name_H-M   'P 1'
#
loop_
_entity.id
_entity.type
_entity.pdbx_description
1 polymer ?
#
loop_
_entity_poly.entity_id
_entity_poly.type
_entity_poly.pdbx_seq_one_letter_code
_entity_poly.pdbx_strand_id
1 'polypeptide(L)'
;MNEQTLSHRQLFNLKSKTLEKRITDYYYETQNSSLTIKYILALRVRHQLGAEEFAHFLKDLVRKIFMNTKATRTMKRFFYYFQDYFMAPEWRALSSKVFPVRNFGQKAISLFRSLIPFARPDETNET
;
A
#
# COMPACT_ATOMS: atom_id res chain seq x y z
N MET A 1 -3.44 -3.98 29.87
CA MET A 1 -3.86 -4.82 28.73
C MET A 1 -2.60 -5.35 28.05
N ASN A 2 -2.39 -6.67 28.03
CA ASN A 2 -1.34 -7.25 27.19
C ASN A 2 -1.79 -7.09 25.74
N GLU A 3 -1.09 -6.28 24.95
CA GLU A 3 -1.27 -6.26 23.50
C GLU A 3 -0.90 -7.64 22.96
N GLN A 4 -1.89 -8.51 22.78
CA GLN A 4 -1.66 -9.87 22.29
C GLN A 4 -1.43 -9.84 20.78
N THR A 5 -0.25 -9.35 20.41
CA THR A 5 0.24 -9.29 19.04
C THR A 5 0.42 -10.70 18.46
N LEU A 6 0.25 -10.83 17.15
CA LEU A 6 0.45 -12.09 16.45
C LEU A 6 1.93 -12.23 16.08
N SER A 7 2.54 -13.34 16.51
CA SER A 7 3.89 -13.68 16.08
C SER A 7 3.92 -14.13 14.62
N HIS A 8 5.09 -14.06 13.97
CA HIS A 8 5.27 -14.58 12.61
C HIS A 8 4.83 -16.05 12.48
N ARG A 9 5.19 -16.88 13.47
CA ARG A 9 4.76 -18.29 13.51
C ARG A 9 3.23 -18.42 13.52
N GLN A 10 2.52 -17.57 14.25
CA GLN A 10 1.06 -17.60 14.30
C GLN A 10 0.44 -17.17 12.96
N LEU A 11 0.97 -16.14 12.31
CA LEU A 11 0.48 -15.69 11.00
C LEU A 11 0.53 -16.79 9.93
N PHE A 12 1.58 -17.62 9.95
CA PHE A 12 1.78 -18.67 8.95
C PHE A 12 1.16 -20.03 9.30
N ASN A 13 0.81 -20.28 10.56
CA ASN A 13 0.27 -21.59 10.98
C ASN A 13 -1.21 -21.57 11.41
N LEU A 14 -1.75 -20.42 11.81
CA LEU A 14 -3.16 -20.35 12.22
C LEU A 14 -4.09 -20.41 11.00
N LYS A 15 -5.32 -20.88 11.26
CA LYS A 15 -6.40 -20.94 10.27
C LYS A 15 -6.93 -19.53 9.95
N SER A 16 -7.43 -19.33 8.73
CA SER A 16 -7.97 -18.06 8.23
C SER A 16 -9.01 -17.45 9.17
N LYS A 17 -10.04 -18.20 9.58
CA LYS A 17 -11.08 -17.74 10.51
C LYS A 17 -10.53 -17.21 11.84
N THR A 18 -9.49 -17.86 12.39
CA THR A 18 -8.87 -17.44 13.65
C THR A 18 -8.08 -16.14 13.46
N LEU A 19 -7.35 -16.03 12.34
CA LEU A 19 -6.59 -14.83 12.01
C LEU A 19 -7.51 -13.65 11.73
N GLU A 20 -8.60 -13.87 11.01
CA GLU A 20 -9.58 -12.85 10.66
C GLU A 20 -10.14 -12.21 11.93
N LYS A 21 -10.63 -13.04 12.86
CA LYS A 21 -11.14 -12.60 14.15
C LYS A 21 -10.07 -11.83 14.94
N ARG A 22 -8.90 -12.43 15.16
CA ARG A 22 -7.85 -11.82 16.00
C ARG A 22 -7.31 -10.50 15.44
N ILE A 23 -7.12 -10.40 14.13
CA ILE A 23 -6.64 -9.16 13.49
C ILE A 23 -7.73 -8.07 13.55
N THR A 24 -8.98 -8.46 13.35
CA THR A 24 -10.13 -7.54 13.41
C THR A 24 -10.33 -7.00 14.83
N ASP A 25 -10.38 -7.89 15.83
CA ASP A 25 -10.51 -7.54 17.25
C ASP A 25 -9.35 -6.62 17.67
N TYR A 26 -8.11 -7.00 17.36
CA TYR A 26 -6.93 -6.18 17.63
C TYR A 26 -7.03 -4.77 17.04
N TYR A 27 -7.47 -4.64 15.79
CA TYR A 27 -7.63 -3.32 15.17
C TYR A 27 -8.70 -2.49 15.89
N TYR A 28 -9.84 -3.07 16.23
CA TYR A 28 -10.91 -2.33 16.88
C TYR A 28 -10.54 -1.89 18.30
N GLU A 29 -9.81 -2.72 19.04
CA GLU A 29 -9.33 -2.41 20.39
C GLU A 29 -8.23 -1.35 20.40
N THR A 30 -7.27 -1.42 19.47
CA THR A 30 -6.05 -0.58 19.51
C THR A 30 -6.04 0.57 18.52
N GLN A 31 -6.88 0.52 17.48
CA GLN A 31 -6.83 1.39 16.30
C GLN A 31 -5.46 1.42 15.59
N ASN A 32 -4.62 0.40 15.81
CA ASN A 32 -3.27 0.35 15.25
C ASN A 32 -3.26 -0.07 13.77
N SER A 33 -3.53 0.90 12.91
CA SER A 33 -3.55 0.73 11.45
C SER A 33 -2.23 0.18 10.89
N SER A 34 -1.08 0.58 11.47
CA SER A 34 0.22 0.20 10.94
C SER A 34 0.51 -1.30 11.12
N LEU A 35 0.19 -1.86 12.28
CA LEU A 35 0.44 -3.27 12.55
C LEU A 35 -0.60 -4.15 11.85
N THR A 36 -1.87 -3.74 11.82
CA THR A 36 -2.92 -4.43 11.08
C THR A 36 -2.57 -4.58 9.60
N ILE A 37 -2.11 -3.51 8.94
CA ILE A 37 -1.70 -3.58 7.53
C ILE A 37 -0.49 -4.51 7.32
N LYS A 38 0.47 -4.56 8.27
CA LYS A 38 1.59 -5.51 8.21
C LYS A 38 1.10 -6.96 8.26
N TYR A 39 0.18 -7.27 9.17
CA TYR A 39 -0.39 -8.62 9.26
C TYR A 39 -1.09 -9.03 7.98
N ILE A 40 -1.94 -8.16 7.44
CA ILE A 40 -2.69 -8.48 6.21
C ILE A 40 -1.74 -8.62 5.02
N LEU A 41 -0.68 -7.80 4.93
CA LEU A 41 0.35 -7.97 3.90
C LEU A 41 1.08 -9.32 4.03
N ALA A 42 1.44 -9.75 5.24
CA ALA A 42 2.07 -11.05 5.48
C ALA A 42 1.16 -12.22 5.04
N LEU A 43 -0.15 -12.11 5.28
CA LEU A 43 -1.12 -13.12 4.83
C LEU A 43 -1.31 -13.10 3.32
N ARG A 44 -1.14 -11.94 2.67
CA ARG A 44 -1.12 -11.86 1.20
C ARG A 44 0.12 -12.55 0.61
N VAL A 45 1.27 -12.46 1.28
CA VAL A 45 2.46 -13.28 0.92
C VAL A 45 2.14 -14.76 1.09
N ARG A 46 1.47 -15.16 2.18
CA ARG A 46 1.03 -16.55 2.39
C ARG A 46 0.09 -17.04 1.27
N HIS A 47 -0.83 -16.20 0.80
CA HIS A 47 -1.65 -16.49 -0.37
C HIS A 47 -0.80 -16.75 -1.63
N GLN A 48 0.19 -15.89 -1.90
CA GLN A 48 1.10 -16.07 -3.04
C GLN A 48 1.94 -17.37 -2.95
N LEU A 49 2.09 -17.94 -1.76
CA LEU A 49 2.76 -19.23 -1.54
C LEU A 49 1.81 -20.44 -1.68
N GLY A 50 0.55 -20.23 -2.08
CA GLY A 50 -0.41 -21.30 -2.37
C GLY A 50 -1.55 -21.45 -1.34
N ALA A 51 -1.65 -20.58 -0.33
CA ALA A 51 -2.76 -20.61 0.62
C ALA A 51 -3.96 -19.81 0.08
N GLU A 52 -4.73 -20.42 -0.81
CA GLU A 52 -5.87 -19.80 -1.52
C GLU A 52 -6.94 -19.23 -0.59
N GLU A 53 -7.06 -19.75 0.64
CA GLU A 53 -8.03 -19.25 1.64
C GLU A 53 -7.76 -17.80 2.10
N PHE A 54 -6.61 -17.24 1.73
CA PHE A 54 -6.23 -15.86 2.00
C PHE A 54 -6.39 -14.94 0.77
N ALA A 55 -7.04 -15.40 -0.31
CA ALA A 55 -7.42 -14.55 -1.43
C ALA A 55 -8.31 -13.40 -0.94
N HIS A 56 -7.95 -12.15 -1.25
CA HIS A 56 -8.65 -10.94 -0.83
C HIS A 56 -8.88 -10.84 0.70
N PHE A 57 -8.00 -11.44 1.51
CA PHE A 57 -8.17 -11.51 2.95
C PHE A 57 -8.33 -10.12 3.58
N LEU A 58 -9.36 -9.97 4.44
CA LEU A 58 -9.70 -8.74 5.17
C LEU A 58 -9.79 -7.48 4.27
N LYS A 59 -10.24 -7.64 3.02
CA LYS A 59 -10.36 -6.53 2.04
C LYS A 59 -11.13 -5.33 2.57
N ASP A 60 -12.29 -5.55 3.20
CA ASP A 60 -13.11 -4.45 3.71
C ASP A 60 -12.46 -3.71 4.87
N LEU A 61 -11.71 -4.42 5.72
CA LEU A 61 -10.95 -3.81 6.81
C LEU A 61 -9.82 -2.93 6.26
N VAL A 62 -9.08 -3.40 5.26
CA VAL A 62 -8.04 -2.60 4.58
C VAL A 62 -8.67 -1.34 3.97
N ARG A 63 -9.79 -1.48 3.24
CA ARG A 63 -10.49 -0.33 2.65
C ARG A 63 -10.88 0.69 3.73
N LYS A 64 -11.50 0.22 4.81
CA LYS A 64 -11.87 1.06 5.97
C LYS A 64 -10.69 1.81 6.55
N ILE A 65 -9.55 1.13 6.75
CA ILE A 65 -8.34 1.74 7.30
C ILE A 65 -7.82 2.86 6.39
N PHE A 66 -7.65 2.60 5.10
CA PHE A 66 -7.10 3.60 4.17
C PHE A 66 -8.04 4.80 3.95
N MET A 67 -9.35 4.56 3.92
CA MET A 67 -10.35 5.62 3.75
C MET A 67 -10.45 6.52 4.99
N ASN A 68 -10.51 5.92 6.19
CA ASN A 68 -10.93 6.63 7.40
C ASN A 68 -9.77 7.10 8.30
N THR A 69 -8.54 6.67 8.03
CA THR A 69 -7.38 7.06 8.85
C THR A 69 -6.38 7.93 8.07
N LYS A 70 -5.53 8.63 8.80
CA LYS A 70 -4.39 9.35 8.22
C LYS A 70 -3.32 8.34 7.84
N ALA A 71 -2.87 8.37 6.57
CA ALA A 71 -1.90 7.41 6.07
C ALA A 71 -0.57 7.46 6.85
N THR A 72 -0.28 6.39 7.60
CA THR A 72 0.98 6.23 8.32
C THR A 72 2.14 5.93 7.36
N ARG A 73 3.38 6.06 7.82
CA ARG A 73 4.57 5.70 7.02
C ARG A 73 4.51 4.26 6.49
N THR A 74 4.02 3.33 7.32
CA THR A 74 3.84 1.92 6.96
C THR A 74 2.80 1.75 5.86
N MET A 75 1.65 2.42 6.00
CA MET A 75 0.59 2.39 5.00
C MET A 75 1.06 2.93 3.64
N LYS A 76 1.80 4.05 3.64
CA LYS A 76 2.40 4.62 2.42
C LYS A 76 3.33 3.62 1.74
N ARG A 77 4.23 3.00 2.52
CA ARG A 77 5.19 2.01 2.00
C ARG A 77 4.50 0.82 1.36
N PHE A 78 3.38 0.37 1.92
CA PHE A 78 2.70 -0.85 1.45
C PHE A 78 1.48 -0.59 0.57
N PHE A 79 1.21 0.67 0.23
CA PHE A 79 -0.03 1.08 -0.45
C PHE A 79 -0.32 0.28 -1.73
N TYR A 80 0.66 0.18 -2.64
CA TYR A 80 0.51 -0.49 -3.93
C TYR A 80 0.25 -2.00 -3.82
N TYR A 81 0.58 -2.64 -2.70
CA TYR A 81 0.24 -4.06 -2.46
C TYR A 81 -1.25 -4.28 -2.17
N PHE A 82 -2.08 -3.24 -2.15
CA PHE A 82 -3.51 -3.37 -1.92
C PHE A 82 -4.33 -2.75 -3.05
N GLN A 83 -3.74 -2.46 -4.21
CA GLN A 83 -4.44 -1.79 -5.32
C GLN A 83 -5.72 -2.54 -5.76
N ASP A 84 -5.66 -3.86 -5.83
CA ASP A 84 -6.76 -4.79 -6.14
C ASP A 84 -7.89 -4.80 -5.08
N TYR A 85 -7.66 -4.17 -3.93
CA TYR A 85 -8.67 -4.06 -2.88
C TYR A 85 -9.59 -2.85 -3.09
N PHE A 86 -9.24 -1.93 -3.98
CA PHE A 86 -9.99 -0.70 -4.20
C PHE A 86 -10.62 -0.66 -5.58
N MET A 87 -11.75 0.03 -5.69
CA MET A 87 -12.31 0.38 -7.00
C MET A 87 -11.45 1.47 -7.66
N ALA A 88 -11.45 1.54 -8.99
CA ALA A 88 -10.68 2.55 -9.73
C ALA A 88 -10.86 4.01 -9.24
N PRO A 89 -12.08 4.51 -8.96
CA PRO A 89 -12.26 5.86 -8.40
C PRO A 89 -11.71 5.99 -6.97
N GLU A 90 -11.93 4.97 -6.13
CA GLU A 90 -11.40 4.92 -4.75
C GLU A 90 -9.88 4.98 -4.73
N TRP A 91 -9.24 4.20 -5.61
CA TRP A 91 -7.81 4.11 -5.73
C TRP A 91 -7.18 5.46 -6.12
N ARG A 92 -7.79 6.18 -7.07
CA ARG A 92 -7.34 7.51 -7.49
C ARG A 92 -7.39 8.50 -6.34
N ALA A 93 -8.52 8.57 -5.63
CA ALA A 93 -8.68 9.47 -4.48
C ALA A 93 -7.67 9.16 -3.36
N LEU A 94 -7.47 7.87 -3.04
CA LEU A 94 -6.50 7.45 -2.04
C LEU A 94 -5.06 7.74 -2.46
N SER A 95 -4.70 7.52 -3.72
CA SER A 95 -3.36 7.80 -4.23
C SER A 95 -2.98 9.27 -4.01
N SER A 96 -3.89 10.19 -4.33
CA SER A 96 -3.70 11.63 -4.09
C SER A 96 -3.62 11.98 -2.60
N LYS A 97 -4.39 11.30 -1.73
CA LYS A 97 -4.35 11.49 -0.27
C LYS A 97 -3.05 10.97 0.36
N VAL A 98 -2.58 9.81 -0.07
CA VAL A 98 -1.41 9.10 0.47
C VAL A 98 -0.11 9.76 0.01
N PHE A 99 -0.07 10.13 -1.27
CA PHE A 99 1.02 10.82 -1.95
C PHE A 99 0.50 12.16 -2.49
N PRO A 100 0.30 13.16 -1.62
CA PRO A 100 -0.01 14.50 -2.13
C PRO A 100 1.12 14.90 -3.06
N VAL A 101 0.76 15.25 -4.31
CA VAL A 101 1.72 15.77 -5.28
C VAL A 101 2.36 16.97 -4.62
N ARG A 102 3.59 16.79 -4.15
CA ARG A 102 4.41 17.89 -3.70
C ARG A 102 4.72 18.62 -5.02
N ASN A 103 3.95 19.67 -5.33
CA ASN A 103 4.06 20.53 -6.52
C ASN A 103 5.47 21.17 -6.73
N PHE A 104 6.50 20.64 -6.08
CA PHE A 104 7.90 21.00 -6.18
C PHE A 104 8.62 20.16 -7.24
N GLY A 105 8.31 18.86 -7.37
CA GLY A 105 9.01 17.96 -8.30
C GLY A 105 8.74 18.28 -9.78
N GLN A 106 7.48 18.57 -10.14
CA GLN A 106 7.12 18.90 -11.52
C GLN A 106 7.65 20.27 -11.96
N LYS A 107 7.69 21.27 -11.07
CA LYS A 107 8.31 22.58 -11.33
C LYS A 107 9.83 22.46 -11.47
N ALA A 108 10.49 21.68 -10.61
CA ALA A 108 11.93 21.45 -10.71
C ALA A 108 12.33 20.66 -11.98
N ILE A 109 11.55 19.65 -12.36
CA ILE A 109 11.80 18.85 -13.58
C ILE A 109 11.53 19.67 -14.84
N SER A 110 10.48 20.51 -14.86
CA SER A 110 10.21 21.39 -16.00
C SER A 110 11.27 22.49 -16.16
N LEU A 111 11.77 23.07 -15.05
CA LEU A 111 12.88 24.02 -15.08
C LEU A 111 14.21 23.35 -15.51
N PHE A 112 14.51 22.15 -15.04
CA PHE A 112 15.69 21.40 -15.51
C PHE A 112 15.60 21.07 -17.01
N ARG A 113 14.41 20.67 -17.49
CA ARG A 113 14.20 20.39 -18.93
C ARG A 113 14.28 21.64 -19.80
N SER A 114 13.89 22.81 -19.29
CA SER A 114 14.03 24.07 -20.03
C SER A 114 15.44 24.64 -20.01
N LEU A 115 16.27 24.24 -19.03
CA LEU A 115 17.65 24.71 -18.86
C LEU A 115 18.70 23.80 -19.53
N ILE A 116 18.32 22.60 -19.95
CA ILE A 116 19.17 21.74 -20.78
C ILE A 116 18.85 22.07 -22.25
N PRO A 117 19.72 22.78 -23.00
CA PRO A 117 19.63 22.78 -24.44
C PRO A 117 19.95 21.35 -24.90
N PHE A 118 18.90 20.58 -25.16
CA PHE A 118 19.05 19.22 -25.69
C PHE A 118 19.77 19.35 -27.03
N ALA A 119 20.99 18.81 -27.08
CA ALA A 119 21.77 18.64 -28.29
C ALA A 119 20.84 18.12 -29.40
N ARG A 120 20.70 18.91 -30.46
CA ARG A 120 19.97 18.56 -31.67
C ARG A 120 20.82 17.51 -32.40
N PRO A 121 20.39 16.24 -32.54
CA PRO A 121 20.99 15.38 -33.53
C PRO A 121 20.37 15.70 -34.90
N ASP A 122 21.18 15.40 -35.91
CA ASP A 122 20.86 15.26 -37.33
C ASP A 122 20.85 16.53 -38.18
N GLU A 123 21.88 16.64 -39.04
CA GLU A 123 21.68 16.44 -40.47
C GLU A 123 23.01 15.99 -41.11
N THR A 124 23.09 14.69 -41.41
CA THR A 124 23.98 14.15 -42.45
C THR A 124 23.58 14.78 -43.78
N ASN A 125 24.40 15.69 -44.29
CA ASN A 125 24.42 16.01 -45.71
C ASN A 125 25.72 15.46 -46.30
N GLU A 126 25.58 14.32 -46.97
CA GLU A 126 26.56 13.80 -47.92
C GLU A 126 26.74 14.83 -49.05
N THR A 127 27.98 15.25 -49.27
CA THR A 127 28.50 15.67 -50.58
C THR A 127 29.97 15.27 -50.66
#